data_AF-A0A246E9V4-F1
#
_entry.id   AF-A0A246E9V4-F1
#
_cell.length_a   1.000
_cell.length_b   1.000
_cell.length_c   1.000
_cell.angle_alpha   90.00
_cell.angle_beta   90.00
_cell.angle_gamma   90.00
#
_symmetry.space_group_name_H-M   'P 1'
#
loop_
_entity.id
_entity.type
_entity.pdbx_description
1 polymer ?
#
loop_
_entity_poly.entity_id
_entity_poly.type
_entity_poly.pdbx_seq_one_letter_code
_entity_poly.pdbx_strand_id
1 'polypeptide(L)'
;MAGFWGRRKREQQDVADADANLAREADIALVGADERLRVTSDEMVFAEAELGDEATAPLREAIAAVRHHLGEAFHLKQLNHDEIPDTPEEVRTRNARIVQLCEWAQDLLDDRVSALSEAIERARRAPEILAGIRADVAALRERIAPARAVIDRVSSRYHPDALNRVSGNADEAAGLLEFAEHGADVAERRRAAGERGPANIALETATEAVRRARTLLDAVDDFEVEALRAQSTLADVVADSRDDLVAARTAPQTPAVTTAMAELQQALTRVSPAGTPGDPFAELSMLREKNAALDVAVDTARERAARPIPPESHVRHAIDDADRQLSVARSVIAGHRGWIGADARTRLAEAESLRLGLAPVGPIPEDDREKALADARRCAALAGEALQLAQRDIDGSRPNDGWGGPGGYGGGWGGRGNGGNMVGGILGGLVIGSMLDGMFD
;
A
#
# COMPACT_ATOMS: atom_id res chain seq x y z
N MET A 1 -15.87 7.92 -74.75
CA MET A 1 -17.06 8.42 -74.00
C MET A 1 -17.96 7.30 -73.42
N ALA A 2 -17.67 6.00 -73.59
CA ALA A 2 -18.53 4.91 -73.10
C ALA A 2 -18.32 4.49 -71.61
N GLY A 3 -17.19 4.86 -70.97
CA GLY A 3 -16.84 4.41 -69.61
C GLY A 3 -17.42 5.22 -68.45
N PHE A 4 -18.01 6.39 -68.70
CA PHE A 4 -18.61 7.24 -67.65
C PHE A 4 -20.06 6.85 -67.36
N TRP A 5 -20.83 6.52 -68.41
CA TRP A 5 -22.20 5.99 -68.28
C TRP A 5 -22.24 4.60 -67.64
N GLY A 6 -21.25 3.74 -67.91
CA GLY A 6 -21.15 2.42 -67.29
C GLY A 6 -20.79 2.45 -65.80
N ARG A 7 -20.03 3.45 -65.34
CA ARG A 7 -19.73 3.64 -63.90
C ARG A 7 -20.93 4.18 -63.13
N ARG A 8 -21.61 5.22 -63.63
CA ARG A 8 -22.85 5.73 -63.02
C ARG A 8 -23.96 4.67 -62.94
N LYS A 9 -24.10 3.84 -63.97
CA LYS A 9 -25.10 2.76 -63.96
C LYS A 9 -24.78 1.68 -62.93
N ARG A 10 -23.50 1.36 -62.72
CA ARG A 10 -23.05 0.44 -61.66
C ARG A 10 -23.28 1.04 -60.28
N GLU A 11 -22.87 2.30 -60.06
CA GLU A 11 -23.11 3.01 -58.79
C GLU A 11 -24.61 3.10 -58.44
N GLN A 12 -25.49 3.36 -59.41
CA GLN A 12 -26.94 3.37 -59.20
C GLN A 12 -27.50 1.98 -58.87
N GLN A 13 -26.93 0.93 -59.45
CA GLN A 13 -27.34 -0.45 -59.21
C GLN A 13 -26.87 -0.92 -57.82
N ASP A 14 -25.64 -0.58 -57.43
CA ASP A 14 -25.09 -0.86 -56.10
C ASP A 14 -25.92 -0.18 -54.98
N VAL A 15 -26.37 1.06 -55.21
CA VAL A 15 -27.25 1.79 -54.29
C VAL A 15 -28.64 1.15 -54.20
N ALA A 16 -29.22 0.74 -55.32
CA ALA A 16 -30.52 0.06 -55.34
C ALA A 16 -30.46 -1.31 -54.63
N ASP A 17 -29.37 -2.06 -54.80
CA ASP A 17 -29.13 -3.33 -54.12
C ASP A 17 -28.95 -3.13 -52.60
N ALA A 18 -28.24 -2.08 -52.19
CA ALA A 18 -28.11 -1.68 -50.78
C ALA A 18 -29.46 -1.30 -50.15
N ASP A 19 -30.29 -0.53 -50.85
CA ASP A 19 -31.62 -0.14 -50.39
C ASP A 19 -32.55 -1.36 -50.26
N ALA A 20 -32.49 -2.28 -51.22
CA ALA A 20 -33.25 -3.52 -51.18
C ALA A 20 -32.80 -4.45 -50.05
N ASN A 21 -31.50 -4.46 -49.72
CA ASN A 21 -30.99 -5.20 -48.56
C ASN A 21 -31.47 -4.56 -47.24
N LEU A 22 -31.37 -3.24 -47.10
CA LEU A 22 -31.85 -2.51 -45.93
C LEU A 22 -33.37 -2.67 -45.72
N ALA A 23 -34.15 -2.68 -46.79
CA ALA A 23 -35.58 -2.96 -46.71
C ALA A 23 -35.87 -4.38 -46.18
N ARG A 24 -35.10 -5.37 -46.64
CA ARG A 24 -35.19 -6.76 -46.17
C ARG A 24 -34.79 -6.88 -44.70
N GLU A 25 -33.74 -6.19 -44.30
CA GLU A 25 -33.26 -6.12 -42.92
C GLU A 25 -34.29 -5.49 -42.00
N ALA A 26 -34.91 -4.38 -42.41
CA ALA A 26 -36.00 -3.74 -41.69
C ALA A 26 -37.19 -4.71 -41.46
N ASP A 27 -37.53 -5.53 -42.46
CA ASP A 27 -38.61 -6.52 -42.34
C ASP A 27 -38.28 -7.64 -41.35
N ILE A 28 -37.05 -8.16 -41.41
CA ILE A 28 -36.57 -9.18 -40.48
C ILE A 28 -36.52 -8.62 -39.06
N ALA A 29 -35.98 -7.41 -38.90
CA ALA A 29 -35.83 -6.76 -37.60
C ALA A 29 -37.20 -6.48 -36.95
N LEU A 30 -38.18 -6.06 -37.74
CA LEU A 30 -39.54 -5.75 -37.27
C LEU A 30 -40.31 -7.01 -36.85
N VAL A 31 -40.21 -8.11 -37.61
CA VAL A 31 -40.77 -9.40 -37.18
C VAL A 31 -40.05 -9.93 -35.94
N GLY A 32 -38.73 -9.82 -35.88
CA GLY A 32 -37.93 -10.25 -34.73
C GLY A 32 -38.27 -9.49 -33.44
N ALA A 33 -38.40 -8.16 -33.52
CA ALA A 33 -38.76 -7.33 -32.38
C ALA A 33 -40.21 -7.57 -31.91
N ASP A 34 -41.16 -7.78 -32.83
CA ASP A 34 -42.55 -8.11 -32.49
C ASP A 34 -42.66 -9.47 -31.77
N GLU A 35 -41.99 -10.50 -32.29
CA GLU A 35 -41.97 -11.81 -31.63
C GLU A 35 -41.26 -11.74 -30.26
N ARG A 36 -40.15 -10.99 -30.15
CA ARG A 36 -39.46 -10.79 -28.86
C ARG A 36 -40.36 -10.08 -27.86
N LEU A 37 -41.09 -9.04 -28.27
CA LEU A 37 -42.06 -8.33 -27.43
C LEU A 37 -43.18 -9.27 -26.96
N ARG A 38 -43.69 -10.12 -27.86
CA ARG A 38 -44.73 -11.11 -27.54
C ARG A 38 -44.24 -12.11 -26.50
N VAL A 39 -43.10 -12.76 -26.74
CA VAL A 39 -42.50 -13.73 -25.80
C VAL A 39 -42.20 -13.08 -24.45
N THR A 40 -41.61 -11.89 -24.44
CA THR A 40 -41.27 -11.19 -23.19
C THR A 40 -42.53 -10.74 -22.43
N SER A 41 -43.61 -10.41 -23.13
CA SER A 41 -44.91 -10.09 -22.50
C SER A 41 -45.55 -11.33 -21.85
N ASP A 42 -45.42 -12.50 -22.48
CA ASP A 42 -45.89 -13.76 -21.91
C ASP A 42 -45.07 -14.13 -20.65
N GLU A 43 -43.74 -14.01 -20.74
CA GLU A 43 -42.80 -14.26 -19.62
C GLU A 43 -43.00 -13.30 -18.45
N MET A 44 -43.38 -12.04 -18.71
CA MET A 44 -43.66 -11.03 -17.68
C MET A 44 -44.73 -11.49 -16.69
N VAL A 45 -45.78 -12.19 -17.15
CA VAL A 45 -46.84 -12.70 -16.27
C VAL A 45 -46.29 -13.71 -15.28
N PHE A 46 -45.38 -14.58 -15.73
CA PHE A 46 -44.70 -15.53 -14.84
C PHE A 46 -43.71 -14.82 -13.91
N ALA A 47 -42.95 -13.85 -14.42
CA ALA A 47 -42.02 -13.07 -13.61
C ALA A 47 -42.76 -12.29 -12.50
N GLU A 48 -43.93 -11.73 -12.79
CA GLU A 48 -44.77 -11.02 -11.83
C GLU A 48 -45.32 -11.97 -10.75
N ALA A 49 -45.74 -13.18 -11.14
CA ALA A 49 -46.19 -14.19 -10.18
C ALA A 49 -45.06 -14.71 -9.24
N GLU A 50 -43.83 -14.80 -9.75
CA GLU A 50 -42.67 -15.30 -9.01
C GLU A 50 -41.97 -14.22 -8.16
N LEU A 51 -41.87 -13.00 -8.68
CA LEU A 51 -41.08 -11.90 -8.08
C LEU A 51 -41.93 -10.76 -7.50
N GLY A 52 -43.19 -10.65 -7.90
CA GLY A 52 -44.09 -9.56 -7.51
C GLY A 52 -43.97 -8.29 -8.35
N ASP A 53 -44.86 -7.34 -8.09
CA ASP A 53 -45.06 -6.15 -8.93
C ASP A 53 -43.86 -5.20 -8.91
N GLU A 54 -43.27 -4.97 -7.74
CA GLU A 54 -42.18 -4.01 -7.55
C GLU A 54 -40.90 -4.42 -8.30
N ALA A 55 -40.51 -5.69 -8.17
CA ALA A 55 -39.31 -6.23 -8.82
C ALA A 55 -39.44 -6.27 -10.35
N THR A 56 -40.66 -6.39 -10.87
CA THR A 56 -40.93 -6.50 -12.31
C THR A 56 -41.30 -5.16 -12.96
N ALA A 57 -41.44 -4.08 -12.18
CA ALA A 57 -41.78 -2.75 -12.69
C ALA A 57 -40.86 -2.27 -13.84
N PRO A 58 -39.52 -2.42 -13.77
CA PRO A 58 -38.65 -1.97 -14.86
C PRO A 58 -38.86 -2.73 -16.18
N LEU A 59 -39.17 -4.03 -16.12
CA LEU A 59 -39.48 -4.82 -17.32
C LEU A 59 -40.85 -4.41 -17.89
N ARG A 60 -41.84 -4.16 -17.03
CA ARG A 60 -43.17 -3.66 -17.41
C ARG A 60 -43.08 -2.32 -18.16
N GLU A 61 -42.28 -1.40 -17.64
CA GLU A 61 -42.01 -0.11 -18.27
C GLU A 61 -41.30 -0.27 -19.62
N ALA A 62 -40.32 -1.17 -19.70
CA ALA A 62 -39.63 -1.48 -20.96
C ALA A 62 -40.58 -2.07 -22.01
N ILE A 63 -41.44 -3.02 -21.64
CA ILE A 63 -42.47 -3.59 -22.54
C ILE A 63 -43.41 -2.49 -23.06
N ALA A 64 -43.82 -1.55 -22.20
CA ALA A 64 -44.67 -0.43 -22.61
C ALA A 64 -43.95 0.52 -23.59
N ALA A 65 -42.68 0.84 -23.32
CA ALA A 65 -41.86 1.68 -24.19
C ALA A 65 -41.60 1.02 -25.56
N VAL A 66 -41.28 -0.28 -25.57
CA VAL A 66 -41.09 -1.05 -26.80
C VAL A 66 -42.38 -1.13 -27.61
N ARG A 67 -43.53 -1.38 -26.97
CA ARG A 67 -44.82 -1.38 -27.67
C ARG A 67 -45.12 -0.05 -28.36
N HIS A 68 -44.77 1.07 -27.72
CA HIS A 68 -44.94 2.40 -28.31
C HIS A 68 -44.06 2.58 -29.56
N HIS A 69 -42.75 2.34 -29.45
CA HIS A 69 -41.80 2.54 -30.55
C HIS A 69 -41.93 1.51 -31.67
N LEU A 70 -42.36 0.28 -31.37
CA LEU A 70 -42.67 -0.71 -32.40
C LEU A 70 -43.90 -0.28 -33.21
N GLY A 71 -44.88 0.36 -32.56
CA GLY A 71 -46.00 1.02 -33.26
C GLY A 71 -45.53 2.12 -34.23
N GLU A 72 -44.52 2.91 -33.86
CA GLU A 72 -43.90 3.88 -34.78
C GLU A 72 -43.20 3.18 -35.95
N ALA A 73 -42.48 2.08 -35.71
CA ALA A 73 -41.82 1.30 -36.75
C ALA A 73 -42.82 0.70 -37.75
N PHE A 74 -43.94 0.14 -37.28
CA PHE A 74 -45.02 -0.33 -38.14
C PHE A 74 -45.65 0.80 -38.96
N HIS A 75 -45.83 1.99 -38.37
CA HIS A 75 -46.33 3.15 -39.10
C HIS A 75 -45.36 3.58 -40.22
N LEU A 76 -44.05 3.61 -39.93
CA LEU A 76 -43.02 3.89 -40.96
C LEU A 76 -43.02 2.84 -42.07
N LYS A 77 -43.22 1.55 -41.74
CA LYS A 77 -43.33 0.46 -42.72
C LYS A 77 -44.57 0.64 -43.60
N GLN A 78 -45.69 1.08 -43.04
CA GLN A 78 -46.92 1.36 -43.78
C GLN A 78 -46.72 2.50 -44.79
N LEU A 79 -46.10 3.62 -44.39
CA LEU A 79 -45.80 4.74 -45.29
C LEU A 79 -44.96 4.32 -46.50
N ASN A 80 -44.06 3.34 -46.34
CA ASN A 80 -43.26 2.81 -47.44
C ASN A 80 -44.07 2.00 -48.48
N HIS A 81 -45.34 1.68 -48.20
CA HIS A 81 -46.25 0.90 -49.07
C HIS A 81 -47.48 1.69 -49.52
N ASP A 82 -47.53 3.01 -49.26
CA ASP A 82 -48.65 3.85 -49.68
C ASP A 82 -48.76 4.00 -51.21
N GLU A 83 -49.95 4.36 -51.70
CA GLU A 83 -50.25 4.46 -53.14
C GLU A 83 -49.44 5.53 -53.89
N ILE A 84 -48.83 6.48 -53.16
CA ILE A 84 -47.97 7.52 -53.70
C ILE A 84 -46.51 7.11 -53.46
N PRO A 85 -45.72 6.81 -54.52
CA PRO A 85 -44.33 6.43 -54.36
C PRO A 85 -43.49 7.59 -53.79
N ASP A 86 -42.94 7.38 -52.60
CA ASP A 86 -41.97 8.28 -51.99
C ASP A 86 -40.60 8.21 -52.68
N THR A 87 -39.73 9.17 -52.40
CA THR A 87 -38.37 9.16 -52.96
C THR A 87 -37.55 8.01 -52.37
N PRO A 88 -36.58 7.45 -53.12
CA PRO A 88 -35.70 6.38 -52.62
C PRO A 88 -34.95 6.75 -51.33
N GLU A 89 -34.62 8.04 -51.15
CA GLU A 89 -33.93 8.54 -49.96
C GLU A 89 -34.82 8.57 -48.72
N GLU A 90 -36.10 8.90 -48.87
CA GLU A 90 -37.10 8.83 -47.78
C GLU A 90 -37.33 7.38 -47.35
N VAL A 91 -37.48 6.46 -48.32
CA VAL A 91 -37.63 5.02 -48.03
C VAL A 91 -36.40 4.46 -47.31
N ARG A 92 -35.19 4.81 -47.75
CA ARG A 92 -33.94 4.44 -47.07
C ARG A 92 -33.91 4.96 -45.63
N THR A 93 -34.23 6.23 -45.43
CA THR A 93 -34.21 6.87 -44.11
C THR A 93 -35.20 6.19 -43.15
N ARG A 94 -36.41 5.87 -43.63
CA ARG A 94 -37.41 5.17 -42.82
C ARG A 94 -37.01 3.72 -42.54
N ASN A 95 -36.48 2.97 -43.51
CA ASN A 95 -36.00 1.61 -43.27
C ASN A 95 -34.84 1.58 -42.25
N ALA A 96 -33.89 2.52 -42.34
CA ALA A 96 -32.83 2.67 -41.34
C ALA A 96 -33.40 2.98 -39.95
N ARG A 97 -34.42 3.84 -39.86
CA ARG A 97 -35.10 4.13 -38.59
C ARG A 97 -35.86 2.92 -38.04
N ILE A 98 -36.51 2.12 -38.89
CA ILE A 98 -37.17 0.87 -38.49
C ILE A 98 -36.15 -0.08 -37.87
N VAL A 99 -35.02 -0.33 -38.54
CA VAL A 99 -33.93 -1.18 -38.02
C VAL A 99 -33.49 -0.67 -36.65
N GLN A 100 -33.17 0.63 -36.54
CA GLN A 100 -32.72 1.23 -35.28
C GLN A 100 -33.73 1.05 -34.13
N LEU A 101 -35.03 1.26 -34.39
CA LEU A 101 -36.08 1.09 -33.39
C LEU A 101 -36.22 -0.38 -32.96
N CYS A 102 -36.09 -1.31 -33.90
CA CYS A 102 -36.21 -2.75 -33.62
C CYS A 102 -34.99 -3.31 -32.87
N GLU A 103 -33.77 -2.85 -33.20
CA GLU A 103 -32.54 -3.18 -32.47
C GLU A 103 -32.62 -2.67 -31.03
N TRP A 104 -32.94 -1.39 -30.85
CA TRP A 104 -33.13 -0.80 -29.52
C TRP A 104 -34.17 -1.57 -28.69
N ALA A 105 -35.26 -1.99 -29.32
CA ALA A 105 -36.30 -2.75 -28.65
C ALA A 105 -35.81 -4.12 -28.17
N GLN A 106 -35.06 -4.84 -29.00
CA GLN A 106 -34.49 -6.14 -28.64
C GLN A 106 -33.46 -6.01 -27.52
N ASP A 107 -32.51 -5.07 -27.66
CA ASP A 107 -31.48 -4.81 -26.65
C ASP A 107 -32.10 -4.45 -25.29
N LEU A 108 -33.08 -3.55 -25.28
CA LEU A 108 -33.75 -3.15 -24.05
C LEU A 108 -34.47 -4.33 -23.38
N LEU A 109 -35.17 -5.18 -24.14
CA LEU A 109 -35.85 -6.34 -23.54
C LEU A 109 -34.85 -7.37 -23.02
N ASP A 110 -33.76 -7.64 -23.76
CA ASP A 110 -32.72 -8.57 -23.36
C ASP A 110 -32.03 -8.13 -22.07
N ASP A 111 -31.67 -6.85 -21.95
CA ASP A 111 -31.08 -6.28 -20.75
C ASP A 111 -31.99 -6.46 -19.53
N ARG A 112 -33.30 -6.21 -19.68
CA ARG A 112 -34.26 -6.28 -18.58
C ARG A 112 -34.58 -7.71 -18.18
N VAL A 113 -34.68 -8.63 -19.13
CA VAL A 113 -34.88 -10.07 -18.85
C VAL A 113 -33.63 -10.64 -18.16
N SER A 114 -32.45 -10.30 -18.65
CA SER A 114 -31.18 -10.74 -18.04
C SER A 114 -31.07 -10.27 -16.58
N ALA A 115 -31.44 -9.02 -16.30
CA ALA A 115 -31.43 -8.46 -14.95
C ALA A 115 -32.35 -9.18 -13.95
N LEU A 116 -33.41 -9.86 -14.41
CA LEU A 116 -34.32 -10.61 -13.54
C LEU A 116 -33.89 -12.06 -13.29
N SER A 117 -32.98 -12.61 -14.10
CA SER A 117 -32.66 -14.04 -14.11
C SER A 117 -32.20 -14.55 -12.74
N GLU A 118 -31.30 -13.82 -12.07
CA GLU A 118 -30.81 -14.19 -10.73
C GLU A 118 -31.91 -14.12 -9.66
N ALA A 119 -32.84 -13.18 -9.78
CA ALA A 119 -33.96 -13.05 -8.84
C ALA A 119 -34.94 -14.21 -9.01
N ILE A 120 -35.23 -14.61 -10.25
CA ILE A 120 -36.10 -15.77 -10.56
C ILE A 120 -35.49 -17.06 -9.99
N GLU A 121 -34.19 -17.29 -10.21
CA GLU A 121 -33.52 -18.48 -9.69
C GLU A 121 -33.48 -18.51 -8.16
N ARG A 122 -33.35 -17.35 -7.50
CA ARG A 122 -33.49 -17.28 -6.03
C ARG A 122 -34.91 -17.56 -5.56
N ALA A 123 -35.93 -16.99 -6.22
CA ALA A 123 -37.33 -17.23 -5.88
C ALA A 123 -37.70 -18.72 -6.00
N ARG A 124 -37.20 -19.40 -7.04
CA ARG A 124 -37.37 -20.85 -7.25
C ARG A 124 -36.73 -21.69 -6.15
N ARG A 125 -35.55 -21.30 -5.68
CA ARG A 125 -34.83 -21.99 -4.59
C ARG A 125 -35.33 -21.64 -3.19
N ALA A 126 -36.20 -20.64 -3.03
CA ALA A 126 -36.69 -20.22 -1.71
C ALA A 126 -37.27 -21.37 -0.85
N PRO A 127 -38.07 -22.33 -1.36
CA PRO A 127 -38.54 -23.46 -0.57
C PRO A 127 -37.42 -24.39 -0.07
N GLU A 128 -36.40 -24.62 -0.91
CA GLU A 128 -35.21 -25.40 -0.55
C GLU A 128 -34.42 -24.68 0.54
N ILE A 129 -34.20 -23.36 0.40
CA ILE A 129 -33.51 -22.54 1.39
C ILE A 129 -34.25 -22.56 2.73
N LEU A 130 -35.59 -22.43 2.72
CA LEU A 130 -36.41 -22.52 3.94
C LEU A 130 -36.27 -23.88 4.64
N ALA A 131 -36.29 -24.97 3.87
CA ALA A 131 -36.05 -26.31 4.41
C ALA A 131 -34.64 -26.43 5.02
N GLY A 132 -33.63 -25.88 4.33
CA GLY A 132 -32.25 -25.82 4.81
C GLY A 132 -32.11 -25.04 6.12
N ILE A 133 -32.73 -23.84 6.22
CA ILE A 133 -32.75 -23.04 7.46
C ILE A 133 -33.34 -23.85 8.61
N ARG A 134 -34.49 -24.52 8.41
CA ARG A 134 -35.14 -25.31 9.46
C ARG A 134 -34.27 -26.49 9.91
N ALA A 135 -33.64 -27.19 8.96
CA ALA A 135 -32.72 -28.28 9.28
C ALA A 135 -31.49 -27.79 10.04
N ASP A 136 -30.89 -26.68 9.61
CA ASP A 136 -29.74 -26.07 10.28
C ASP A 136 -30.10 -25.56 11.68
N VAL A 137 -31.27 -24.93 11.85
CA VAL A 137 -31.75 -24.50 13.17
C VAL A 137 -31.88 -25.69 14.11
N ALA A 138 -32.47 -26.80 13.66
CA ALA A 138 -32.59 -28.02 14.47
C ALA A 138 -31.20 -28.57 14.86
N ALA A 139 -30.28 -28.70 13.89
CA ALA A 139 -28.94 -29.21 14.13
C ALA A 139 -28.11 -28.31 15.06
N LEU A 140 -28.18 -26.98 14.90
CA LEU A 140 -27.45 -26.04 15.74
C LEU A 140 -28.03 -25.92 17.15
N ARG A 141 -29.35 -26.11 17.32
CA ARG A 141 -29.99 -26.16 18.65
C ARG A 141 -29.43 -27.29 19.51
N GLU A 142 -29.14 -28.45 18.90
CA GLU A 142 -28.52 -29.59 19.61
C GLU A 142 -27.12 -29.25 20.14
N ARG A 143 -26.42 -28.27 19.55
CA ARG A 143 -25.09 -27.81 19.98
C ARG A 143 -25.12 -26.81 21.14
N ILE A 144 -26.27 -26.21 21.46
CA ILE A 144 -26.35 -25.14 22.48
C ILE A 144 -26.00 -25.66 23.88
N ALA A 145 -26.59 -26.77 24.31
CA ALA A 145 -26.30 -27.34 25.62
C ALA A 145 -24.85 -27.84 25.75
N PRO A 146 -24.28 -28.56 24.76
CA PRO A 146 -22.84 -28.83 24.71
C PRO A 146 -21.97 -27.56 24.80
N ALA A 147 -22.27 -26.51 24.05
CA ALA A 147 -21.50 -25.27 24.06
C ALA A 147 -21.51 -24.59 25.44
N ARG A 148 -22.66 -24.54 26.12
CA ARG A 148 -22.74 -24.04 27.51
C ARG A 148 -21.86 -24.87 28.46
N ALA A 149 -21.87 -26.19 28.34
CA ALA A 149 -21.00 -27.06 29.15
C ALA A 149 -19.51 -26.88 28.84
N VAL A 150 -19.15 -26.55 27.59
CA VAL A 150 -17.79 -26.14 27.22
C VAL A 150 -17.41 -24.85 27.93
N ILE A 151 -18.24 -23.80 27.82
CA ILE A 151 -18.03 -22.50 28.48
C ILE A 151 -17.84 -22.68 29.99
N ASP A 152 -18.72 -23.44 30.65
CA ASP A 152 -18.62 -23.72 32.09
C ASP A 152 -17.30 -24.43 32.44
N ARG A 153 -16.89 -25.42 31.64
CA ARG A 153 -15.62 -26.12 31.85
C ARG A 153 -14.43 -25.17 31.71
N VAL A 154 -14.37 -24.36 30.66
CA VAL A 154 -13.25 -23.44 30.43
C VAL A 154 -13.23 -22.27 31.43
N SER A 155 -14.39 -21.88 31.97
CA SER A 155 -14.51 -20.87 33.05
C SER A 155 -13.78 -21.25 34.33
N SER A 156 -13.62 -22.54 34.59
CA SER A 156 -12.85 -23.04 35.73
C SER A 156 -11.33 -23.01 35.52
N ARG A 157 -10.87 -22.86 34.26
CA ARG A 157 -9.46 -23.02 33.87
C ARG A 157 -8.77 -21.73 33.44
N TYR A 158 -9.54 -20.75 32.96
CA TYR A 158 -9.01 -19.50 32.42
C TYR A 158 -9.57 -18.29 33.17
N HIS A 159 -8.84 -17.19 33.13
CA HIS A 159 -9.31 -15.92 33.68
C HIS A 159 -10.58 -15.45 32.92
N PRO A 160 -11.55 -14.80 33.59
CA PRO A 160 -12.77 -14.30 32.93
C PRO A 160 -12.50 -13.43 31.69
N ASP A 161 -11.42 -12.64 31.72
CA ASP A 161 -11.06 -11.78 30.59
C ASP A 161 -10.71 -12.55 29.31
N ALA A 162 -10.11 -13.74 29.44
CA ALA A 162 -9.83 -14.62 28.31
C ALA A 162 -11.12 -15.12 27.64
N LEU A 163 -12.21 -15.22 28.41
CA LEU A 163 -13.49 -15.77 27.99
C LEU A 163 -14.44 -14.71 27.43
N ASN A 164 -14.10 -13.42 27.49
CA ASN A 164 -14.96 -12.33 27.04
C ASN A 164 -15.48 -12.51 25.60
N ARG A 165 -14.73 -13.21 24.74
CA ARG A 165 -15.11 -13.48 23.34
C ARG A 165 -16.07 -14.66 23.14
N VAL A 166 -16.24 -15.51 24.16
CA VAL A 166 -16.99 -16.78 24.04
C VAL A 166 -18.05 -16.98 25.11
N SER A 167 -17.99 -16.26 26.23
CA SER A 167 -18.87 -16.46 27.39
C SER A 167 -20.36 -16.27 27.09
N GLY A 168 -20.71 -15.35 26.19
CA GLY A 168 -22.10 -15.10 25.76
C GLY A 168 -22.54 -15.84 24.50
N ASN A 169 -21.62 -16.53 23.82
CA ASN A 169 -21.86 -17.01 22.45
C ASN A 169 -22.98 -18.05 22.37
N ALA A 170 -23.08 -18.95 23.36
CA ALA A 170 -24.13 -19.98 23.35
C ALA A 170 -25.54 -19.38 23.52
N ASP A 171 -25.68 -18.35 24.35
CA ASP A 171 -26.96 -17.68 24.59
C ASP A 171 -27.34 -16.77 23.42
N GLU A 172 -26.38 -16.04 22.85
CA GLU A 172 -26.58 -15.26 21.64
C GLU A 172 -26.95 -16.15 20.45
N ALA A 173 -26.27 -17.29 20.28
CA ALA A 173 -26.62 -18.27 19.26
C ALA A 173 -28.05 -18.79 19.45
N ALA A 174 -28.49 -19.10 20.67
CA ALA A 174 -29.86 -19.54 20.94
C ALA A 174 -30.89 -18.49 20.47
N GLY A 175 -30.69 -17.21 20.82
CA GLY A 175 -31.57 -16.12 20.40
C GLY A 175 -31.57 -15.91 18.87
N LEU A 176 -30.42 -16.06 18.21
CA LEU A 176 -30.33 -16.00 16.75
C LEU A 176 -31.07 -17.16 16.07
N LEU A 177 -31.03 -18.36 16.64
CA LEU A 177 -31.75 -19.52 16.10
C LEU A 177 -33.27 -19.38 16.26
N GLU A 178 -33.75 -18.82 17.38
CA GLU A 178 -35.17 -18.45 17.55
C GLU A 178 -35.60 -17.40 16.53
N PHE A 179 -34.78 -16.37 16.33
CA PHE A 179 -35.04 -15.34 15.34
C PHE A 179 -35.04 -15.88 13.90
N ALA A 180 -34.11 -16.79 13.57
CA ALA A 180 -34.05 -17.45 12.27
C ALA A 180 -35.30 -18.30 12.00
N GLU A 181 -35.77 -19.07 12.98
CA GLU A 181 -37.00 -19.86 12.86
C GLU A 181 -38.22 -18.96 12.63
N HIS A 182 -38.36 -17.89 13.42
CA HIS A 182 -39.43 -16.91 13.22
C HIS A 182 -39.36 -16.26 11.84
N GLY A 183 -38.15 -15.89 11.39
CA GLY A 183 -37.91 -15.32 10.07
C GLY A 183 -38.31 -16.28 8.93
N ALA A 184 -38.00 -17.57 9.07
CA ALA A 184 -38.42 -18.59 8.11
C ALA A 184 -39.95 -18.72 8.03
N ASP A 185 -40.63 -18.69 9.18
CA ASP A 185 -42.10 -18.73 9.21
C ASP A 185 -42.74 -17.46 8.63
N VAL A 186 -42.15 -16.29 8.86
CA VAL A 186 -42.57 -15.02 8.24
C VAL A 186 -42.40 -15.08 6.72
N ALA A 187 -41.25 -15.56 6.25
CA ALA A 187 -40.95 -15.71 4.83
C ALA A 187 -41.95 -16.65 4.15
N GLU A 188 -42.27 -17.80 4.77
CA GLU A 188 -43.26 -18.74 4.25
C GLU A 188 -44.66 -18.12 4.16
N ARG A 189 -45.14 -17.46 5.23
CA ARG A 189 -46.46 -16.80 5.23
C ARG A 189 -46.56 -15.70 4.17
N ARG A 190 -45.55 -14.83 4.07
CA ARG A 190 -45.52 -13.74 3.08
C ARG A 190 -45.50 -14.26 1.66
N ARG A 191 -44.73 -15.33 1.41
CA ARG A 191 -44.68 -15.98 0.11
C ARG A 191 -46.04 -16.60 -0.27
N ALA A 192 -46.74 -17.21 0.68
CA ALA A 192 -48.11 -17.71 0.48
C ALA A 192 -49.14 -16.59 0.22
N ALA A 193 -48.90 -15.39 0.76
CA ALA A 193 -49.72 -14.20 0.52
C ALA A 193 -49.37 -13.45 -0.79
N GLY A 194 -48.36 -13.90 -1.54
CA GLY A 194 -47.88 -13.22 -2.75
C GLY A 194 -46.90 -12.07 -2.50
N GLU A 195 -46.52 -11.80 -1.24
CA GLU A 195 -45.60 -10.72 -0.85
C GLU A 195 -44.13 -11.16 -1.03
N ARG A 196 -43.69 -11.33 -2.29
CA ARG A 196 -42.38 -11.91 -2.64
C ARG A 196 -41.17 -11.10 -2.15
N GLY A 197 -41.17 -9.78 -2.34
CA GLY A 197 -40.11 -8.91 -1.85
C GLY A 197 -39.92 -9.00 -0.33
N PRO A 198 -40.98 -8.72 0.46
CA PRO A 198 -40.95 -8.87 1.92
C PRO A 198 -40.66 -10.29 2.42
N ALA A 199 -40.99 -11.33 1.65
CA ALA A 199 -40.63 -12.71 1.95
C ALA A 199 -39.12 -12.97 1.76
N ASN A 200 -38.53 -12.48 0.68
CA ASN A 200 -37.10 -12.63 0.40
C ASN A 200 -36.24 -11.95 1.46
N ILE A 201 -36.62 -10.75 1.91
CA ILE A 201 -35.91 -10.06 3.00
C ILE A 201 -35.93 -10.92 4.28
N ALA A 202 -37.08 -11.48 4.64
CA ALA A 202 -37.18 -12.35 5.82
C ALA A 202 -36.33 -13.63 5.66
N LEU A 203 -36.28 -14.21 4.46
CA LEU A 203 -35.46 -15.38 4.14
C LEU A 203 -33.96 -15.09 4.26
N GLU A 204 -33.48 -13.98 3.70
CA GLU A 204 -32.08 -13.55 3.78
C GLU A 204 -31.68 -13.29 5.23
N THR A 205 -32.55 -12.59 5.97
CA THR A 205 -32.30 -12.28 7.38
C THR A 205 -32.21 -13.56 8.24
N ALA A 206 -33.10 -14.54 7.99
CA ALA A 206 -33.06 -15.83 8.67
C ALA A 206 -31.80 -16.63 8.32
N THR A 207 -31.38 -16.62 7.05
CA THR A 207 -30.15 -17.27 6.57
C THR A 207 -28.91 -16.69 7.28
N GLU A 208 -28.82 -15.36 7.36
CA GLU A 208 -27.72 -14.69 8.05
C GLU A 208 -27.71 -14.95 9.56
N ALA A 209 -28.88 -15.04 10.20
CA ALA A 209 -28.98 -15.40 11.61
C ALA A 209 -28.48 -16.81 11.89
N VAL A 210 -28.82 -17.81 11.05
CA VAL A 210 -28.26 -19.17 11.14
C VAL A 210 -26.74 -19.16 10.97
N ARG A 211 -26.23 -18.43 9.96
CA ARG A 211 -24.80 -18.32 9.70
C ARG A 211 -24.05 -17.75 10.91
N ARG A 212 -24.58 -16.67 11.51
CA ARG A 212 -24.00 -16.05 12.71
C ARG A 212 -24.04 -16.99 13.91
N ALA A 213 -25.17 -17.68 14.16
CA ALA A 213 -25.29 -18.64 15.24
C ALA A 213 -24.25 -19.77 15.11
N ARG A 214 -24.03 -20.29 13.89
CA ARG A 214 -22.99 -21.28 13.60
C ARG A 214 -21.61 -20.76 13.95
N THR A 215 -21.23 -19.57 13.48
CA THR A 215 -19.93 -18.96 13.78
C THR A 215 -19.69 -18.78 15.29
N LEU A 216 -20.72 -18.38 16.04
CA LEU A 216 -20.61 -18.24 17.51
C LEU A 216 -20.37 -19.58 18.20
N LEU A 217 -21.03 -20.65 17.76
CA LEU A 217 -20.85 -22.00 18.29
C LEU A 217 -19.49 -22.59 17.91
N ASP A 218 -19.05 -22.39 16.67
CA ASP A 218 -17.72 -22.83 16.21
C ASP A 218 -16.62 -22.14 17.03
N ALA A 219 -16.76 -20.84 17.33
CA ALA A 219 -15.82 -20.12 18.19
C ALA A 219 -15.74 -20.68 19.63
N VAL A 220 -16.82 -21.24 20.17
CA VAL A 220 -16.80 -21.92 21.49
C VAL A 220 -16.04 -23.23 21.40
N ASP A 221 -16.26 -24.00 20.33
CA ASP A 221 -15.59 -25.29 20.11
C ASP A 221 -14.08 -25.12 19.90
N ASP A 222 -13.67 -24.09 19.16
CA ASP A 222 -12.26 -23.82 18.85
C ASP A 222 -11.49 -23.21 20.03
N PHE A 223 -12.17 -22.52 20.95
CA PHE A 223 -11.55 -21.76 22.03
C PHE A 223 -10.55 -22.58 22.86
N GLU A 224 -10.92 -23.79 23.29
CA GLU A 224 -10.06 -24.61 24.15
C GLU A 224 -8.76 -25.02 23.43
N VAL A 225 -8.85 -25.33 22.13
CA VAL A 225 -7.69 -25.67 21.31
C VAL A 225 -6.78 -24.46 21.13
N GLU A 226 -7.35 -23.29 20.85
CA GLU A 226 -6.60 -22.04 20.72
C GLU A 226 -5.93 -21.63 22.03
N ALA A 227 -6.64 -21.74 23.15
CA ALA A 227 -6.11 -21.39 24.46
C ALA A 227 -4.96 -22.33 24.87
N LEU A 228 -5.04 -23.64 24.58
CA LEU A 228 -3.94 -24.59 24.79
C LEU A 228 -2.72 -24.26 23.92
N ARG A 229 -2.93 -23.89 22.64
CA ARG A 229 -1.84 -23.45 21.75
C ARG A 229 -1.19 -22.16 22.25
N ALA A 230 -1.99 -21.20 22.73
CA ALA A 230 -1.50 -19.97 23.32
C ALA A 230 -0.67 -20.24 24.59
N GLN A 231 -1.12 -21.15 25.47
CA GLN A 231 -0.36 -21.58 26.65
C GLN A 231 0.98 -22.23 26.29
N SER A 232 1.00 -23.12 25.29
CA SER A 232 2.25 -23.74 24.82
C SER A 232 3.22 -22.68 24.29
N THR A 233 2.71 -21.78 23.43
CA THR A 233 3.52 -20.70 22.86
C THR A 233 4.02 -19.74 23.93
N LEU A 234 3.20 -19.44 24.94
CA LEU A 234 3.58 -18.58 26.06
C LEU A 234 4.74 -19.18 26.85
N ALA A 235 4.75 -20.50 27.08
CA ALA A 235 5.86 -21.16 27.76
C ALA A 235 7.19 -20.99 27.01
N ASP A 236 7.16 -21.16 25.68
CA ASP A 236 8.33 -20.96 24.82
C ASP A 236 8.79 -19.49 24.84
N VAL A 237 7.86 -18.54 24.67
CA VAL A 237 8.16 -17.10 24.71
C VAL A 237 8.72 -16.67 26.07
N VAL A 238 8.25 -17.23 27.19
CA VAL A 238 8.81 -16.95 28.51
C VAL A 238 10.26 -17.44 28.64
N ALA A 239 10.60 -18.58 28.03
CA ALA A 239 11.97 -19.07 28.01
C ALA A 239 12.85 -18.14 27.15
N ASP A 240 12.42 -17.85 25.93
CA ASP A 240 13.14 -16.97 25.00
C ASP A 240 13.35 -15.56 25.59
N SER A 241 12.31 -14.95 26.18
CA SER A 241 12.41 -13.65 26.86
C SER A 241 13.46 -13.62 27.97
N ARG A 242 13.66 -14.74 28.69
CA ARG A 242 14.69 -14.81 29.75
C ARG A 242 16.09 -14.86 29.14
N ASP A 243 16.26 -15.59 28.05
CA ASP A 243 17.52 -15.66 27.32
C ASP A 243 17.84 -14.32 26.65
N ASP A 244 16.85 -13.63 26.10
CA ASP A 244 16.98 -12.27 25.53
C ASP A 244 17.41 -11.27 26.60
N LEU A 245 16.84 -11.33 27.81
CA LEU A 245 17.30 -10.51 28.93
C LEU A 245 18.75 -10.80 29.33
N VAL A 246 19.20 -12.05 29.24
CA VAL A 246 20.61 -12.41 29.49
C VAL A 246 21.51 -11.86 28.38
N ALA A 247 21.11 -12.02 27.11
CA ALA A 247 21.84 -11.50 25.96
C ALA A 247 21.92 -9.97 25.98
N ALA A 248 20.84 -9.27 26.32
CA ALA A 248 20.75 -7.81 26.39
C ALA A 248 21.71 -7.21 27.44
N ARG A 249 22.12 -7.95 28.48
CA ARG A 249 23.14 -7.50 29.44
C ARG A 249 24.52 -7.30 28.80
N THR A 250 24.79 -7.98 27.69
CA THR A 250 26.05 -7.83 26.95
C THR A 250 25.99 -6.73 25.89
N ALA A 251 24.79 -6.19 25.61
CA ALA A 251 24.60 -5.09 24.67
C ALA A 251 24.98 -3.73 25.31
N PRO A 252 25.18 -2.67 24.51
CA PRO A 252 25.43 -1.33 25.03
C PRO A 252 24.26 -0.85 25.92
N GLN A 253 24.57 -0.50 27.18
CA GLN A 253 23.59 -0.17 28.21
C GLN A 253 23.10 1.28 28.09
N THR A 254 22.28 1.56 27.07
CA THR A 254 21.60 2.85 26.94
C THR A 254 20.38 2.94 27.87
N PRO A 255 19.88 4.15 28.20
CA PRO A 255 18.65 4.31 28.96
C PRO A 255 17.44 3.58 28.35
N ALA A 256 17.37 3.51 27.02
CA ALA A 256 16.31 2.79 26.31
C ALA A 256 16.41 1.27 26.54
N VAL A 257 17.60 0.69 26.43
CA VAL A 257 17.83 -0.76 26.68
C VAL A 257 17.49 -1.10 28.14
N THR A 258 18.00 -0.32 29.10
CA THR A 258 17.73 -0.58 30.53
C THR A 258 16.25 -0.45 30.89
N THR A 259 15.53 0.50 30.28
CA THR A 259 14.08 0.64 30.44
C THR A 259 13.33 -0.55 29.84
N ALA A 260 13.66 -0.94 28.60
CA ALA A 260 13.02 -2.09 27.94
C ALA A 260 13.26 -3.40 28.68
N MET A 261 14.48 -3.63 29.20
CA MET A 261 14.79 -4.78 30.06
C MET A 261 13.95 -4.78 31.34
N ALA A 262 13.79 -3.64 32.00
CA ALA A 262 12.98 -3.52 33.21
C ALA A 262 11.50 -3.78 32.94
N GLU A 263 10.97 -3.26 31.83
CA GLU A 263 9.58 -3.50 31.40
C GLU A 263 9.33 -4.97 31.07
N LEU A 264 10.23 -5.62 30.33
CA LEU A 264 10.12 -7.04 30.01
C LEU A 264 10.23 -7.91 31.28
N GLN A 265 11.16 -7.59 32.19
CA GLN A 265 11.25 -8.27 33.48
C GLN A 265 9.97 -8.11 34.29
N GLN A 266 9.38 -6.91 34.30
CA GLN A 266 8.10 -6.70 34.98
C GLN A 266 6.97 -7.49 34.32
N ALA A 267 6.91 -7.54 32.98
CA ALA A 267 5.94 -8.34 32.25
C ALA A 267 6.06 -9.84 32.59
N LEU A 268 7.28 -10.38 32.66
CA LEU A 268 7.53 -11.77 33.08
C LEU A 268 7.03 -12.08 34.49
N THR A 269 7.06 -11.11 35.42
CA THR A 269 6.49 -11.29 36.77
C THR A 269 4.97 -11.26 36.82
N ARG A 270 4.31 -10.72 35.79
CA ARG A 270 2.85 -10.67 35.68
C ARG A 270 2.25 -11.90 35.01
N VAL A 271 3.07 -12.71 34.33
CA VAL A 271 2.64 -13.97 33.71
C VAL A 271 2.11 -14.91 34.80
N SER A 272 0.95 -15.49 34.54
CA SER A 272 0.29 -16.37 35.51
C SER A 272 1.10 -17.65 35.72
N PRO A 273 1.32 -18.11 36.96
CA PRO A 273 1.99 -19.39 37.20
C PRO A 273 1.26 -20.55 36.53
N ALA A 274 2.02 -21.56 36.07
CA ALA A 274 1.43 -22.77 35.50
C ALA A 274 0.41 -23.39 36.46
N GLY A 275 -0.78 -23.70 35.95
CA GLY A 275 -1.88 -24.27 36.73
C GLY A 275 -2.76 -23.25 37.46
N THR A 276 -2.51 -21.94 37.32
CA THR A 276 -3.43 -20.89 37.77
C THR A 276 -4.30 -20.37 36.61
N PRO A 277 -5.54 -19.93 36.86
CA PRO A 277 -6.39 -19.36 35.81
C PRO A 277 -5.86 -18.00 35.30
N GLY A 278 -5.06 -18.04 34.24
CA GLY A 278 -4.53 -16.87 33.54
C GLY A 278 -5.26 -16.54 32.24
N ASP A 279 -4.85 -15.46 31.59
CA ASP A 279 -5.26 -15.11 30.22
C ASP A 279 -4.08 -15.32 29.27
N PRO A 280 -3.97 -16.51 28.64
CA PRO A 280 -2.82 -16.83 27.81
C PRO A 280 -2.73 -15.95 26.56
N PHE A 281 -3.84 -15.36 26.10
CA PHE A 281 -3.83 -14.49 24.93
C PHE A 281 -3.27 -13.11 25.27
N ALA A 282 -3.76 -12.50 26.35
CA ALA A 282 -3.27 -11.20 26.81
C ALA A 282 -1.81 -11.27 27.28
N GLU A 283 -1.45 -12.33 28.01
CA GLU A 283 -0.08 -12.55 28.49
C GLU A 283 0.90 -12.72 27.32
N LEU A 284 0.54 -13.50 26.30
CA LEU A 284 1.35 -13.67 25.09
C LEU A 284 1.50 -12.37 24.30
N SER A 285 0.42 -11.61 24.12
CA SER A 285 0.46 -10.31 23.47
C SER A 285 1.36 -9.32 24.21
N MET A 286 1.24 -9.24 25.53
CA MET A 286 2.08 -8.39 26.37
C MET A 286 3.57 -8.75 26.23
N LEU A 287 3.93 -10.03 26.34
CA LEU A 287 5.34 -10.44 26.23
C LEU A 287 5.92 -10.16 24.83
N ARG A 288 5.16 -10.43 23.76
CA ARG A 288 5.59 -10.12 22.40
C ARG A 288 5.85 -8.64 22.20
N GLU A 289 4.99 -7.78 22.72
CA GLU A 289 5.18 -6.33 22.68
C GLU A 289 6.49 -5.93 23.38
N LYS A 290 6.75 -6.48 24.57
CA LYS A 290 7.96 -6.14 25.35
C LYS A 290 9.25 -6.73 24.79
N ASN A 291 9.21 -7.93 24.21
CA ASN A 291 10.35 -8.49 23.46
C ASN A 291 10.67 -7.60 22.26
N ALA A 292 9.69 -7.26 21.44
CA ALA A 292 9.91 -6.40 20.27
C ALA A 292 10.47 -5.02 20.67
N ALA A 293 10.02 -4.45 21.79
CA ALA A 293 10.57 -3.20 22.32
C ALA A 293 12.04 -3.35 22.76
N LEU A 294 12.41 -4.48 23.38
CA LEU A 294 13.79 -4.78 23.75
C LEU A 294 14.68 -4.95 22.52
N ASP A 295 14.22 -5.69 21.51
CA ASP A 295 14.96 -5.91 20.26
C ASP A 295 15.28 -4.58 19.57
N VAL A 296 14.27 -3.72 19.40
CA VAL A 296 14.45 -2.39 18.81
C VAL A 296 15.46 -1.55 19.60
N ALA A 297 15.39 -1.58 20.93
CA ALA A 297 16.31 -0.83 21.78
C ALA A 297 17.75 -1.35 21.68
N VAL A 298 17.93 -2.68 21.68
CA VAL A 298 19.25 -3.33 21.56
C VAL A 298 19.86 -3.08 20.19
N ASP A 299 19.10 -3.20 19.12
CA ASP A 299 19.58 -2.97 17.75
C ASP A 299 19.98 -1.51 17.55
N THR A 300 19.16 -0.56 18.02
CA THR A 300 19.48 0.87 17.99
C THR A 300 20.76 1.16 18.80
N ALA A 301 20.93 0.53 19.96
CA ALA A 301 22.11 0.70 20.80
C ALA A 301 23.38 0.11 20.15
N ARG A 302 23.26 -1.05 19.49
CA ARG A 302 24.35 -1.68 18.73
C ARG A 302 24.76 -0.85 17.52
N GLU A 303 23.80 -0.33 16.76
CA GLU A 303 24.07 0.57 15.64
C GLU A 303 24.81 1.82 16.10
N ARG A 304 24.36 2.42 17.20
CA ARG A 304 25.02 3.60 17.80
C ARG A 304 26.43 3.30 18.31
N ALA A 305 26.67 2.10 18.83
CA ALA A 305 28.00 1.67 19.27
C ALA A 305 28.94 1.35 18.09
N ALA A 306 28.41 0.80 17.00
CA ALA A 306 29.18 0.51 15.78
C ALA A 306 29.52 1.80 15.01
N ARG A 307 28.69 2.83 15.09
CA ARG A 307 28.89 4.15 14.48
C ARG A 307 28.82 5.26 15.55
N PRO A 308 29.88 5.42 16.37
CA PRO A 308 29.91 6.44 17.40
C PRO A 308 29.97 7.83 16.76
N ILE A 309 29.00 8.69 17.08
CA ILE A 309 28.99 10.09 16.65
C ILE A 309 30.22 10.81 17.24
N PRO A 310 30.97 11.59 16.43
CA PRO A 310 32.13 12.31 16.94
C PRO A 310 31.71 13.28 18.05
N PRO A 311 32.47 13.34 19.15
CA PRO A 311 32.17 14.26 20.24
C PRO A 311 32.25 15.70 19.74
N GLU A 312 31.39 16.57 20.27
CA GLU A 312 31.30 17.96 19.84
C GLU A 312 32.66 18.69 19.92
N SER A 313 33.49 18.35 20.91
CA SER A 313 34.85 18.87 21.03
C SER A 313 35.73 18.58 19.82
N HIS A 314 35.66 17.37 19.25
CA HIS A 314 36.42 17.02 18.04
C HIS A 314 35.96 17.80 16.82
N VAL A 315 34.64 17.99 16.68
CA VAL A 315 34.08 18.81 15.61
C VAL A 315 34.56 20.26 15.73
N ARG A 316 34.51 20.84 16.94
CA ARG A 316 34.98 22.20 17.22
C ARG A 316 36.47 22.35 16.92
N HIS A 317 37.31 21.41 17.37
CA HIS A 317 38.75 21.45 17.07
C HIS A 317 39.05 21.40 15.57
N ALA A 318 38.27 20.64 14.77
CA ALA A 318 38.43 20.63 13.33
C ALA A 318 38.00 21.95 12.67
N ILE A 319 36.95 22.61 13.19
CA ILE A 319 36.52 23.94 12.72
C ILE A 319 37.60 24.98 13.05
N ASP A 320 38.13 24.99 14.28
CA ASP A 320 39.19 25.90 14.70
C ASP A 320 40.46 25.72 13.85
N ASP A 321 40.78 24.47 13.48
CA ASP A 321 41.91 24.18 12.60
C ASP A 321 41.68 24.71 11.18
N ALA A 322 40.49 24.46 10.62
CA ALA A 322 40.10 25.02 9.33
C ALA A 322 40.17 26.56 9.32
N ASP A 323 39.72 27.22 10.40
CA ASP A 323 39.80 28.68 10.55
C ASP A 323 41.24 29.20 10.57
N ARG A 324 42.14 28.52 11.29
CA ARG A 324 43.57 28.86 11.28
C ARG A 324 44.16 28.74 9.88
N GLN A 325 43.94 27.61 9.21
CA GLN A 325 44.49 27.37 7.87
C GLN A 325 43.93 28.39 6.85
N LEU A 326 42.64 28.69 6.93
CA LEU A 326 41.98 29.67 6.06
C LEU A 326 42.49 31.08 6.31
N SER A 327 42.72 31.47 7.57
CA SER A 327 43.36 32.75 7.90
C SER A 327 44.77 32.86 7.30
N VAL A 328 45.59 31.81 7.41
CA VAL A 328 46.95 31.80 6.85
C VAL A 328 46.91 31.91 5.33
N ALA A 329 46.10 31.09 4.66
CA ALA A 329 45.94 31.12 3.20
C ALA A 329 45.47 32.50 2.72
N ARG A 330 44.48 33.09 3.41
CA ARG A 330 43.96 34.44 3.11
C ARG A 330 45.05 35.50 3.24
N SER A 331 45.84 35.47 4.31
CA SER A 331 46.93 36.43 4.53
C SER A 331 48.01 36.35 3.44
N VAL A 332 48.47 35.14 3.09
CA VAL A 332 49.49 34.95 2.05
C VAL A 332 48.99 35.41 0.68
N ILE A 333 47.76 35.01 0.31
CA ILE A 333 47.15 35.37 -0.98
C ILE A 333 46.88 36.87 -1.08
N ALA A 334 46.43 37.50 0.02
CA ALA A 334 46.20 38.95 0.07
C ALA A 334 47.50 39.77 0.01
N GLY A 335 48.59 39.26 0.58
CA GLY A 335 49.91 39.92 0.58
C GLY A 335 50.61 39.91 -0.78
N HIS A 336 50.31 38.93 -1.63
CA HIS A 336 51.04 38.70 -2.90
C HIS A 336 50.11 38.75 -4.13
N ARG A 337 49.08 39.60 -4.09
CA ARG A 337 48.00 39.63 -5.10
C ARG A 337 48.47 39.77 -6.55
N GLY A 338 49.63 40.36 -6.81
CA GLY A 338 50.19 40.47 -8.16
C GLY A 338 50.78 39.17 -8.71
N TRP A 339 51.13 38.22 -7.84
CA TRP A 339 51.90 37.01 -8.20
C TRP A 339 51.06 35.73 -8.10
N ILE A 340 49.99 35.74 -7.30
CA ILE A 340 49.12 34.56 -7.14
C ILE A 340 48.28 34.31 -8.41
N GLY A 341 48.17 33.05 -8.82
CA GLY A 341 47.37 32.57 -9.94
C GLY A 341 45.87 32.40 -9.65
N ALA A 342 45.10 32.01 -10.66
CA ALA A 342 43.66 31.79 -10.51
C ALA A 342 43.33 30.58 -9.62
N ASP A 343 44.10 29.49 -9.73
CA ASP A 343 43.83 28.23 -9.03
C ASP A 343 43.87 28.38 -7.50
N ALA A 344 44.88 29.06 -6.95
CA ALA A 344 44.98 29.32 -5.52
C ALA A 344 43.77 30.14 -5.00
N ARG A 345 43.31 31.13 -5.78
CA ARG A 345 42.14 31.95 -5.42
C ARG A 345 40.85 31.15 -5.49
N THR A 346 40.70 30.28 -6.48
CA THR A 346 39.54 29.38 -6.59
C THR A 346 39.46 28.45 -5.39
N ARG A 347 40.58 27.81 -5.00
CA ARG A 347 40.61 26.93 -3.82
C ARG A 347 40.32 27.67 -2.52
N LEU A 348 40.83 28.89 -2.37
CA LEU A 348 40.50 29.74 -1.23
C LEU A 348 39.00 30.09 -1.20
N ALA A 349 38.41 30.46 -2.34
CA ALA A 349 36.98 30.78 -2.43
C ALA A 349 36.09 29.58 -2.10
N GLU A 350 36.47 28.38 -2.55
CA GLU A 350 35.76 27.14 -2.20
C GLU A 350 35.86 26.83 -0.69
N ALA A 351 37.04 26.97 -0.09
CA ALA A 351 37.22 26.81 1.35
C ALA A 351 36.36 27.80 2.14
N GLU A 352 36.34 29.07 1.71
CA GLU A 352 35.50 30.13 2.32
C GLU A 352 34.01 29.84 2.19
N SER A 353 33.56 29.38 1.02
CA SER A 353 32.18 28.96 0.82
C SER A 353 31.79 27.81 1.74
N LEU A 354 32.69 26.84 1.94
CA LEU A 354 32.43 25.70 2.81
C LEU A 354 32.42 26.10 4.29
N ARG A 355 33.30 27.03 4.67
CA ARG A 355 33.34 27.60 6.03
C ARG A 355 32.06 28.37 6.40
N LEU A 356 31.43 29.04 5.43
CA LEU A 356 30.14 29.71 5.64
C LEU A 356 29.00 28.72 5.95
N GLY A 357 29.10 27.47 5.47
CA GLY A 357 28.16 26.40 5.77
C GLY A 357 28.36 25.73 7.14
N LEU A 358 29.50 25.96 7.80
CA LEU A 358 29.79 25.43 9.14
C LEU A 358 29.15 26.31 10.21
N ALA A 359 28.47 25.68 11.18
CA ALA A 359 27.71 26.36 12.23
C ALA A 359 28.57 27.44 12.95
N PRO A 360 28.15 28.72 12.99
CA PRO A 360 29.05 29.81 13.38
C PRO A 360 29.37 29.85 14.88
N VAL A 361 28.40 29.57 15.75
CA VAL A 361 28.52 29.56 17.23
C VAL A 361 27.29 28.84 17.80
N GLY A 362 27.47 27.89 18.73
CA GLY A 362 26.37 27.22 19.44
C GLY A 362 26.62 25.71 19.65
N PRO A 363 25.72 25.00 20.36
CA PRO A 363 25.76 23.54 20.43
C PRO A 363 25.54 22.94 19.03
N ILE A 364 26.36 21.97 18.64
CA ILE A 364 26.21 21.25 17.37
C ILE A 364 25.30 20.03 17.60
N PRO A 365 24.10 19.97 16.98
CA PRO A 365 23.19 18.83 17.12
C PRO A 365 23.89 17.52 16.79
N GLU A 366 23.59 16.44 17.54
CA GLU A 366 24.32 15.18 17.38
C GLU A 366 24.28 14.66 15.94
N ASP A 367 23.12 14.76 15.30
CA ASP A 367 22.87 14.30 13.93
C ASP A 367 23.71 15.06 12.89
N ASP A 368 24.13 16.29 13.19
CA ASP A 368 24.92 17.13 12.31
C ASP A 368 26.44 16.95 12.51
N ARG A 369 26.88 16.36 13.63
CA ARG A 369 28.30 16.33 14.04
C ARG A 369 29.20 15.60 13.05
N GLU A 370 28.74 14.49 12.47
CA GLU A 370 29.52 13.75 11.46
C GLU A 370 29.74 14.59 10.20
N LYS A 371 28.67 15.20 9.68
CA LYS A 371 28.72 16.05 8.51
C LYS A 371 29.58 17.29 8.77
N ALA A 372 29.38 17.95 9.90
CA ALA A 372 30.16 19.12 10.30
C ALA A 372 31.65 18.79 10.45
N LEU A 373 32.02 17.62 10.98
CA LEU A 373 33.41 17.18 11.06
C LEU A 373 34.02 16.95 9.66
N ALA A 374 33.27 16.31 8.76
CA ALA A 374 33.71 16.06 7.39
C ALA A 374 33.90 17.38 6.62
N ASP A 375 32.94 18.30 6.73
CA ASP A 375 33.01 19.62 6.12
C ASP A 375 34.19 20.44 6.69
N ALA A 376 34.38 20.46 8.02
CA ALA A 376 35.52 21.16 8.63
C ALA A 376 36.87 20.64 8.10
N ARG A 377 37.05 19.32 7.99
CA ARG A 377 38.26 18.72 7.41
C ARG A 377 38.44 19.06 5.94
N ARG A 378 37.35 19.09 5.15
CA ARG A 378 37.39 19.49 3.75
C ARG A 378 37.76 20.97 3.58
N CYS A 379 37.25 21.84 4.45
CA CYS A 379 37.60 23.26 4.48
C CYS A 379 39.10 23.45 4.73
N ALA A 380 39.64 22.77 5.75
CA ALA A 380 41.07 22.79 6.05
C ALA A 380 41.90 22.30 4.84
N ALA A 381 41.55 21.16 4.24
CA ALA A 381 42.25 20.63 3.07
C ALA A 381 42.29 21.62 1.89
N LEU A 382 41.16 22.25 1.55
CA LEU A 382 41.09 23.27 0.49
C LEU A 382 41.92 24.52 0.82
N ALA A 383 41.94 24.96 2.09
CA ALA A 383 42.79 26.07 2.54
C ALA A 383 44.28 25.73 2.43
N GLY A 384 44.67 24.50 2.79
CA GLY A 384 46.02 23.97 2.62
C GLY A 384 46.45 23.92 1.15
N GLU A 385 45.57 23.43 0.26
CA GLU A 385 45.81 23.42 -1.20
C GLU A 385 46.00 24.84 -1.75
N ALA A 386 45.16 25.79 -1.32
CA ALA A 386 45.26 27.18 -1.72
C ALA A 386 46.61 27.80 -1.30
N LEU A 387 47.07 27.52 -0.08
CA LEU A 387 48.35 27.97 0.43
C LEU A 387 49.54 27.38 -0.35
N GLN A 388 49.51 26.08 -0.66
CA GLN A 388 50.56 25.43 -1.44
C GLN A 388 50.65 25.98 -2.87
N LEU A 389 49.51 26.18 -3.53
CA LEU A 389 49.46 26.82 -4.85
C LEU A 389 50.02 28.24 -4.78
N ALA A 390 49.60 29.03 -3.79
CA ALA A 390 50.08 30.39 -3.62
C ALA A 390 51.59 30.46 -3.38
N GLN A 391 52.14 29.53 -2.60
CA GLN A 391 53.59 29.46 -2.36
C GLN A 391 54.37 29.13 -3.63
N ARG A 392 53.88 28.18 -4.45
CA ARG A 392 54.48 27.87 -5.75
C ARG A 392 54.47 29.07 -6.69
N ASP A 393 53.38 29.83 -6.72
CA ASP A 393 53.26 31.04 -7.53
C ASP A 393 54.25 32.13 -7.10
N ILE A 394 54.42 32.31 -5.78
CA ILE A 394 55.41 33.26 -5.21
C ILE A 394 56.83 32.83 -5.57
N ASP A 395 57.16 31.55 -5.38
CA ASP A 395 58.50 31.02 -5.64
C ASP A 395 58.86 31.11 -7.12
N GLY A 396 57.90 30.86 -8.02
CA GLY A 396 58.07 30.99 -9.47
C GLY A 396 58.18 32.44 -9.96
N SER A 397 57.71 33.42 -9.18
CA SER A 397 57.74 34.84 -9.53
C SER A 397 59.00 35.57 -9.05
N ARG A 398 59.87 34.92 -8.27
CA ARG A 398 61.16 35.52 -7.86
C ARG A 398 62.10 35.59 -9.07
N PRO A 399 62.65 36.77 -9.42
CA PRO A 399 63.68 36.87 -10.44
C PRO A 399 64.85 35.98 -10.04
N ASN A 400 65.26 35.07 -10.94
CA ASN A 400 66.54 34.40 -10.79
C ASN A 400 67.63 35.46 -11.02
N ASP A 401 68.08 36.12 -9.95
CA ASP A 401 69.27 36.97 -9.94
C ASP A 401 70.52 36.10 -10.12
N GLY A 402 70.62 35.50 -11.31
CA GLY A 402 71.80 34.86 -11.84
C GLY A 402 72.83 35.93 -12.20
N TRP A 403 73.47 36.50 -11.18
CA TRP A 403 74.69 37.28 -11.33
C TRP A 403 75.82 36.36 -11.80
N GLY A 404 75.99 36.31 -13.12
CA GLY A 404 77.18 35.73 -13.77
C GLY A 404 78.40 36.62 -13.56
N GLY A 405 79.46 36.03 -12.99
CA GLY A 405 80.79 36.63 -12.87
C GLY A 405 81.88 35.57 -13.16
N PRO A 406 82.87 35.83 -14.05
CA PRO A 406 83.76 34.81 -14.61
C PRO A 406 85.14 34.71 -13.93
N GLY A 407 85.69 33.49 -13.90
CA GLY A 407 87.10 33.16 -13.61
C GLY A 407 87.30 32.57 -12.21
N GLY A 408 88.03 31.47 -11.99
CA GLY A 408 88.79 30.59 -12.87
C GLY A 408 89.50 29.54 -11.99
N TYR A 409 89.90 28.44 -12.63
CA TYR A 409 90.93 27.47 -12.22
C TYR A 409 90.75 26.65 -10.94
N GLY A 410 90.58 25.34 -11.13
CA GLY A 410 90.71 24.31 -10.09
C GLY A 410 90.21 22.95 -10.58
N GLY A 411 90.93 22.33 -11.51
CA GLY A 411 90.56 21.06 -12.11
C GLY A 411 90.87 19.84 -11.22
N GLY A 412 90.01 18.83 -11.37
CA GLY A 412 90.38 17.41 -11.37
C GLY A 412 90.32 16.68 -10.03
N TRP A 413 89.32 15.80 -9.85
CA TRP A 413 89.45 14.34 -10.05
C TRP A 413 88.36 13.58 -9.28
N GLY A 414 87.58 12.78 -10.04
CA GLY A 414 87.16 11.43 -9.65
C GLY A 414 86.08 11.25 -8.57
N GLY A 415 84.82 11.14 -8.98
CA GLY A 415 83.75 10.61 -8.13
C GLY A 415 82.54 10.13 -8.93
N ARG A 416 82.49 8.81 -9.18
CA ARG A 416 81.29 8.10 -9.69
C ARG A 416 80.14 8.23 -8.69
N GLY A 417 78.94 8.46 -9.23
CA GLY A 417 77.75 7.72 -8.77
C GLY A 417 76.63 8.52 -8.10
N ASN A 418 75.59 8.77 -8.90
CA ASN A 418 74.18 8.55 -8.55
C ASN A 418 73.45 9.56 -7.65
N GLY A 419 72.80 10.53 -8.30
CA GLY A 419 71.35 10.81 -8.19
C GLY A 419 70.77 11.28 -6.85
N GLY A 420 70.28 12.53 -6.84
CA GLY A 420 69.15 12.92 -5.99
C GLY A 420 69.34 14.23 -5.20
N ASN A 421 69.08 15.36 -5.86
CA ASN A 421 68.82 16.63 -5.19
C ASN A 421 67.49 16.56 -4.42
N MET A 422 67.49 16.81 -3.11
CA MET A 422 66.47 17.62 -2.43
C MET A 422 66.97 18.01 -1.03
N VAL A 423 67.61 19.16 -0.93
CA VAL A 423 67.80 19.88 0.33
C VAL A 423 67.05 21.19 0.17
N GLY A 424 65.93 21.31 0.88
CA GLY A 424 65.08 22.49 0.91
C GLY A 424 63.95 22.33 1.93
N GLY A 425 64.15 22.87 3.13
CA GLY A 425 63.09 23.28 4.05
C GLY A 425 62.33 22.19 4.80
N ILE A 426 62.93 21.62 5.85
CA ILE A 426 62.19 21.00 6.96
C ILE A 426 62.57 21.71 8.25
N LEU A 427 61.77 22.71 8.62
CA LEU A 427 61.67 23.26 9.97
C LEU A 427 60.22 23.67 10.19
N GLY A 428 59.48 22.94 11.02
CA GLY A 428 58.14 23.37 11.43
C GLY A 428 57.20 22.29 12.01
N GLY A 429 57.59 21.63 13.11
CA GLY A 429 56.64 21.27 14.17
C GLY A 429 55.79 20.00 14.00
N LEU A 430 56.42 18.84 14.17
CA LEU A 430 55.74 17.63 14.66
C LEU A 430 55.99 17.58 16.17
N VAL A 431 55.00 17.95 16.99
CA VAL A 431 55.03 17.70 18.44
C VAL A 431 54.07 16.58 18.77
N ILE A 432 54.70 15.51 19.22
CA ILE A 432 54.21 14.33 19.92
C ILE A 432 53.33 14.74 21.12
N GLY A 433 52.17 14.12 21.26
CA GLY A 433 51.36 14.18 22.48
C GLY A 433 50.16 13.25 22.43
N SER A 434 50.09 12.31 23.39
CA SER A 434 49.01 11.35 23.69
C SER A 434 49.00 9.99 22.96
N MET A 435 50.08 9.22 23.13
CA MET A 435 49.97 7.77 23.34
C MET A 435 50.78 7.44 24.59
N LEU A 436 50.07 7.27 25.72
CA LEU A 436 50.40 6.57 26.97
C LEU A 436 49.63 7.23 28.13
N ASP A 437 48.44 6.72 28.44
CA ASP A 437 47.98 6.52 29.82
C ASP A 437 46.72 5.63 29.83
N GLY A 438 46.66 4.64 30.74
CA GLY A 438 45.47 3.80 30.95
C GLY A 438 45.64 2.27 30.88
N MET A 439 46.69 1.72 31.53
CA MET A 439 46.66 0.36 32.08
C MET A 439 46.63 0.50 33.62
N PHE A 440 45.66 -0.17 34.27
CA PHE A 440 45.36 -0.25 35.72
C PHE A 440 44.57 0.93 36.33
N ASP A 441 43.23 0.89 36.30
CA ASP A 441 42.27 0.38 37.33
C ASP A 441 40.84 0.48 36.74
#